data_AF-A0A3B0TBA1-F1
#
_entry.id   AF-A0A3B0TBA1-F1
#
_cell.length_a   1.000
_cell.length_b   1.000
_cell.length_c   1.000
_cell.angle_alpha   90.00
_cell.angle_beta   90.00
_cell.angle_gamma   90.00
#
_symmetry.space_group_name_H-M   'P 1'
#
loop_
_entity.id
_entity.type
_entity.pdbx_description
1 polymer ?
#
loop_
_entity_poly.entity_id
_entity_poly.type
_entity_poly.pdbx_seq_one_letter_code
_entity_poly.pdbx_strand_id
1 'polypeptide(L)'
;MPETLTTKSMSPQPPPAVELPVRVVKSYPLITVSKTYRARPFGVAPLLAAHVPGRKSLNLVQLCWTYETAEKVSELVADLEHAKSIAPDSEFVILANTEFESYLLSDRGVPNTMASETMFMDEQVFRPQPRIEKTFEAVYNGRIAPMKRHELAEGINRRLLIYCPDWEDDREYAEMYRRKPTPAVFLNHQLGGGKYCFLPKDEVNRHMNQARVGLCLSATEGIMRASIEYLYCGLPVVSTPCYGGRERYYHPDYCRIVEPDRNAVTKAVRDLARADIDPFFVRRRTLSIINRERTNFIRFVNSLARYHFGIRHLFPDFEPFRGNVDYVDIQSIIERLKGRPGA
;
A
#
# COMPACT_ATOMS: atom_id res chain seq x y z
N MET A 1 -0.41 28.86 21.25
CA MET A 1 0.55 29.02 20.16
C MET A 1 1.03 27.64 19.78
N PRO A 2 0.83 27.17 18.54
CA PRO A 2 1.21 25.81 18.18
C PRO A 2 2.71 25.78 17.85
N GLU A 3 3.46 25.03 18.63
CA GLU A 3 4.86 24.74 18.37
C GLU A 3 4.99 23.95 17.06
N THR A 4 5.74 24.52 16.15
CA THR A 4 6.21 23.94 14.90
C THR A 4 6.91 22.61 15.17
N LEU A 5 6.25 21.51 14.81
CA LEU A 5 6.89 20.20 14.65
C LEU A 5 7.87 20.29 13.47
N THR A 6 9.13 20.61 13.79
CA THR A 6 10.26 20.51 12.87
C THR A 6 10.35 19.09 12.35
N THR A 7 10.05 18.90 11.07
CA THR A 7 10.32 17.69 10.28
C THR A 7 11.84 17.54 10.10
N LYS A 8 12.52 17.03 11.13
CA LYS A 8 13.91 16.61 11.01
C LYS A 8 13.96 15.21 10.39
N SER A 9 14.51 15.18 9.16
CA SER A 9 15.50 14.22 8.66
C SER A 9 15.56 12.87 9.38
N MET A 10 15.20 11.77 8.69
CA MET A 10 15.99 10.54 8.71
C MET A 10 15.69 9.64 7.50
N SER A 11 16.70 8.83 7.20
CA SER A 11 16.89 8.02 5.99
C SER A 11 16.81 6.56 6.41
N PRO A 12 16.10 5.69 5.70
CA PRO A 12 16.25 4.25 5.93
C PRO A 12 17.64 3.82 5.45
N GLN A 13 18.37 3.04 6.25
CA GLN A 13 19.58 2.39 5.78
C GLN A 13 19.31 1.68 4.44
N PRO A 14 20.11 1.94 3.40
CA PRO A 14 19.87 1.36 2.09
C PRO A 14 20.08 -0.17 2.15
N PRO A 15 19.23 -0.97 1.50
CA PRO A 15 19.54 -2.38 1.26
C PRO A 15 20.87 -2.48 0.49
N PRO A 16 21.68 -3.52 0.77
CA PRO A 16 22.94 -3.75 0.06
C PRO A 16 22.62 -3.99 -1.43
N ALA A 17 23.41 -3.40 -2.34
CA ALA A 17 23.24 -3.42 -3.80
C ALA A 17 21.84 -2.96 -4.31
N VAL A 18 21.60 -1.63 -4.25
CA VAL A 18 20.52 -0.83 -4.90
C VAL A 18 19.23 -1.59 -5.26
N GLU A 19 18.62 -2.28 -4.29
CA GLU A 19 17.28 -2.83 -4.48
C GLU A 19 16.27 -1.68 -4.45
N LEU A 20 15.43 -1.58 -5.49
CA LEU A 20 14.41 -0.53 -5.58
C LEU A 20 13.03 -1.14 -5.87
N PRO A 21 11.95 -0.48 -5.41
CA PRO A 21 10.60 -0.95 -5.67
C PRO A 21 10.24 -0.71 -7.15
N VAL A 22 10.33 -1.77 -7.95
CA VAL A 22 9.82 -1.77 -9.33
C VAL A 22 9.35 -3.15 -9.75
N ARG A 23 8.27 -3.16 -10.53
CA ARG A 23 7.90 -4.28 -11.39
C ARG A 23 8.04 -3.87 -12.85
N VAL A 24 8.78 -4.66 -13.61
CA VAL A 24 8.75 -4.60 -15.08
C VAL A 24 7.58 -5.46 -15.55
N VAL A 25 6.47 -4.82 -15.89
CA VAL A 25 5.25 -5.51 -16.38
C VAL A 25 5.48 -6.06 -17.78
N LYS A 26 6.17 -5.28 -18.61
CA LYS A 26 6.59 -5.71 -19.95
C LYS A 26 7.95 -5.10 -20.25
N SER A 27 8.83 -5.90 -20.85
CA SER A 27 10.13 -5.39 -21.31
C SER A 27 10.02 -4.75 -22.68
N TYR A 28 9.13 -5.21 -23.56
CA TYR A 28 8.92 -4.60 -24.88
C TYR A 28 7.42 -4.54 -25.27
N PRO A 29 6.84 -3.34 -25.47
CA PRO A 29 7.38 -2.03 -25.05
C PRO A 29 7.69 -2.01 -23.55
N LEU A 30 8.58 -1.11 -23.11
CA LEU A 30 8.96 -1.04 -21.69
C LEU A 30 7.81 -0.42 -20.88
N ILE A 31 7.26 -1.21 -19.95
CA ILE A 31 6.20 -0.78 -19.05
C ILE A 31 6.57 -1.17 -17.63
N THR A 32 6.58 -0.19 -16.74
CA THR A 32 6.93 -0.38 -15.33
C THR A 32 5.83 0.08 -14.40
N VAL A 33 5.73 -0.58 -13.24
CA VAL A 33 5.04 -0.06 -12.07
C VAL A 33 6.08 0.15 -10.99
N SER A 34 6.19 1.36 -10.47
CA SER A 34 7.15 1.71 -9.41
C SER A 34 6.47 2.59 -8.36
N LYS A 35 7.24 3.05 -7.37
CA LYS A 35 6.75 3.92 -6.30
C LYS A 35 7.52 5.22 -6.22
N THR A 36 6.86 6.28 -5.79
CA THR A 36 7.57 7.47 -5.31
C THR A 36 8.43 7.08 -4.11
N TYR A 37 9.62 7.64 -4.04
CA TYR A 37 10.55 7.44 -2.93
C TYR A 37 11.35 8.72 -2.72
N ARG A 38 11.74 9.06 -1.48
CA ARG A 38 12.38 10.36 -1.19
C ARG A 38 13.63 10.63 -2.03
N ALA A 39 14.46 9.62 -2.26
CA ALA A 39 15.64 9.74 -3.12
C ALA A 39 15.34 9.58 -4.62
N ARG A 40 14.13 9.11 -4.97
CA ARG A 40 13.71 8.74 -6.33
C ARG A 40 12.20 8.99 -6.50
N PRO A 41 11.80 10.25 -6.67
CA PRO A 41 10.38 10.64 -6.65
C PRO A 41 9.57 10.02 -7.80
N PHE A 42 10.20 9.71 -8.94
CA PHE A 42 9.59 8.98 -10.06
C PHE A 42 10.12 7.54 -10.20
N GLY A 43 10.47 6.92 -9.08
CA GLY A 43 10.90 5.54 -9.00
C GLY A 43 12.16 5.28 -9.82
N VAL A 44 12.18 4.17 -10.55
CA VAL A 44 13.39 3.69 -11.26
C VAL A 44 13.42 4.12 -12.72
N ALA A 45 12.34 4.68 -13.24
CA ALA A 45 12.18 4.97 -14.65
C ALA A 45 13.26 5.92 -15.22
N PRO A 46 13.61 7.05 -14.57
CA PRO A 46 14.72 7.90 -15.03
C PRO A 46 16.06 7.16 -15.06
N LEU A 47 16.29 6.25 -14.11
CA LEU A 47 17.51 5.43 -14.07
C LEU A 47 17.55 4.43 -15.23
N LEU A 48 16.42 3.76 -15.51
CA LEU A 48 16.35 2.79 -16.61
C LEU A 48 16.56 3.49 -17.96
N ALA A 49 15.96 4.67 -18.17
CA ALA A 49 16.10 5.44 -19.39
C ALA A 49 17.57 5.78 -19.73
N ALA A 50 18.38 6.12 -18.73
CA ALA A 50 19.81 6.37 -18.91
C ALA A 50 20.59 5.15 -19.46
N HIS A 51 20.06 3.94 -19.28
CA HIS A 51 20.69 2.69 -19.71
C HIS A 51 20.10 2.10 -21.00
N VAL A 52 18.97 2.63 -21.46
CA VAL A 52 18.32 2.27 -22.74
C VAL A 52 17.85 3.56 -23.46
N PRO A 53 18.77 4.45 -23.85
CA PRO A 53 18.42 5.76 -24.43
C PRO A 53 17.61 5.62 -25.72
N GLY A 54 16.66 6.53 -25.95
CA GLY A 54 15.78 6.53 -27.12
C GLY A 54 14.65 5.50 -27.06
N ARG A 55 14.58 4.67 -26.01
CA ARG A 55 13.52 3.67 -25.85
C ARG A 55 12.30 4.32 -25.20
N LYS A 56 11.20 4.37 -25.96
CA LYS A 56 9.89 4.72 -25.42
C LYS A 56 9.51 3.83 -24.23
N SER A 57 8.96 4.42 -23.18
CA SER A 57 8.52 3.67 -22.01
C SER A 57 7.30 4.29 -21.34
N LEU A 58 6.48 3.46 -20.69
CA LEU A 58 5.33 3.90 -19.89
C LEU A 58 5.55 3.51 -18.44
N ASN A 59 5.59 4.50 -17.55
CA ASN A 59 5.95 4.32 -16.16
C ASN A 59 4.79 4.73 -15.28
N LEU A 60 4.15 3.73 -14.66
CA LEU A 60 3.07 3.91 -13.72
C LEU A 60 3.67 4.05 -12.31
N VAL A 61 3.47 5.20 -11.67
CA VAL A 61 4.14 5.54 -10.40
C VAL A 61 3.12 5.64 -9.29
N GLN A 62 3.18 4.72 -8.33
CA GLN A 62 2.34 4.71 -7.15
C GLN A 62 2.87 5.70 -6.11
N LEU A 63 1.98 6.42 -5.43
CA LEU A 63 2.36 7.29 -4.33
C LEU A 63 2.63 6.48 -3.05
N CYS A 64 3.84 6.54 -2.50
CA CYS A 64 4.18 5.84 -1.25
C CYS A 64 3.56 6.48 0.00
N TRP A 65 3.18 7.75 -0.11
CA TRP A 65 2.55 8.54 0.94
C TRP A 65 1.41 9.36 0.35
N THR A 66 0.55 9.96 1.19
CA THR A 66 -0.52 10.82 0.67
C THR A 66 0.01 12.17 0.20
N TYR A 67 -0.51 12.65 -0.92
CA TYR A 67 -0.20 13.94 -1.56
C TYR A 67 -1.40 14.90 -1.51
N GLU A 68 -2.30 14.74 -0.53
CA GLU A 68 -3.47 15.61 -0.32
C GLU A 68 -3.12 17.05 0.13
N THR A 69 -1.90 17.53 -0.13
CA THR A 69 -1.48 18.91 0.14
C THR A 69 -0.85 19.55 -1.09
N ALA A 70 -1.12 20.83 -1.30
CA ALA A 70 -0.60 21.58 -2.45
C ALA A 70 0.94 21.67 -2.48
N GLU A 71 1.58 21.68 -1.32
CA GLU A 71 3.05 21.68 -1.17
C GLU A 71 3.66 20.41 -1.77
N LYS A 72 3.19 19.23 -1.34
CA LYS A 72 3.68 17.94 -1.85
C LYS A 72 3.44 17.77 -3.34
N VAL A 73 2.30 18.25 -3.84
CA VAL A 73 2.02 18.22 -5.29
C VAL A 73 2.98 19.13 -6.04
N SER A 74 3.34 20.29 -5.47
CA SER A 74 4.31 21.20 -6.09
C SER A 74 5.72 20.59 -6.15
N GLU A 75 6.15 19.89 -5.10
CA GLU A 75 7.40 19.11 -5.11
C GLU A 75 7.38 18.05 -6.23
N LEU A 76 6.28 17.30 -6.33
CA LEU A 76 6.12 16.26 -7.35
C LEU A 76 6.16 16.81 -8.78
N VAL A 77 5.65 18.03 -9.02
CA VAL A 77 5.74 18.70 -10.32
C VAL A 77 7.19 18.97 -10.70
N ALA A 78 7.99 19.51 -9.77
CA ALA A 78 9.41 19.76 -10.03
C ALA A 78 10.16 18.46 -10.33
N ASP A 79 9.85 17.41 -9.57
CA ASP A 79 10.41 16.08 -9.77
C ASP A 79 10.00 15.45 -11.12
N LEU A 80 8.78 15.70 -11.60
CA LEU A 80 8.30 15.22 -12.89
C LEU A 80 9.06 15.87 -14.05
N GLU A 81 9.25 17.18 -13.99
CA GLU A 81 9.97 17.92 -15.02
C GLU A 81 11.45 17.48 -15.05
N HIS A 82 12.05 17.24 -13.88
CA HIS A 82 13.38 16.64 -13.82
C HIS A 82 13.40 15.24 -14.45
N ALA A 83 12.45 14.36 -14.11
CA ALA A 83 12.36 13.02 -14.68
C ALA A 83 12.20 13.03 -16.20
N LYS A 84 11.37 13.92 -16.76
CA LYS A 84 11.18 14.09 -18.21
C LYS A 84 12.44 14.60 -18.91
N SER A 85 13.22 15.47 -18.27
CA SER A 85 14.49 15.93 -18.85
C SER A 85 15.54 14.81 -18.99
N ILE A 86 15.50 13.82 -18.10
CA ILE A 86 16.38 12.63 -18.17
C ILE A 86 15.83 11.60 -19.15
N ALA A 87 14.51 11.46 -19.22
CA ALA A 87 13.82 10.40 -19.98
C ALA A 87 12.72 10.99 -20.89
N PRO A 88 13.09 11.76 -21.93
CA PRO A 88 12.12 12.50 -22.75
C PRO A 88 11.18 11.61 -23.56
N ASP A 89 11.61 10.39 -23.91
CA ASP A 89 10.78 9.41 -24.61
C ASP A 89 9.86 8.60 -23.67
N SER A 90 9.86 8.92 -22.37
CA SER A 90 9.10 8.17 -21.36
C SER A 90 7.86 8.92 -20.89
N GLU A 91 6.74 8.22 -20.85
CA GLU A 91 5.52 8.69 -20.21
C GLU A 91 5.53 8.31 -18.72
N PHE A 92 5.16 9.28 -17.89
CA PHE A 92 5.00 9.10 -16.45
C PHE A 92 3.56 9.36 -16.08
N VAL A 93 2.93 8.39 -15.42
CA VAL A 93 1.55 8.53 -14.95
C VAL A 93 1.49 8.18 -13.47
N ILE A 94 1.04 9.14 -12.67
CA ILE A 94 0.83 8.95 -11.24
C ILE A 94 -0.44 8.14 -11.00
N LEU A 95 -0.34 7.13 -10.14
CA LEU A 95 -1.47 6.35 -9.65
C LEU A 95 -1.90 6.93 -8.30
N ALA A 96 -2.95 7.76 -8.34
CA ALA A 96 -3.48 8.45 -7.16
C ALA A 96 -4.30 7.49 -6.28
N ASN A 97 -4.24 7.70 -4.96
CA ASN A 97 -4.94 6.90 -3.95
C ASN A 97 -6.29 7.45 -3.58
N THR A 98 -6.49 8.76 -3.72
CA THR A 98 -7.77 9.46 -3.52
C THR A 98 -8.17 10.29 -4.72
N GLU A 99 -9.48 10.53 -4.87
CA GLU A 99 -9.98 11.50 -5.84
C GLU A 99 -9.41 12.89 -5.59
N PHE A 100 -9.16 13.25 -4.33
CA PHE A 100 -8.59 14.56 -3.99
C PHE A 100 -7.13 14.69 -4.45
N GLU A 101 -6.31 13.64 -4.30
CA GLU A 101 -4.98 13.59 -4.92
C GLU A 101 -5.07 13.72 -6.45
N SER A 102 -5.96 12.97 -7.08
CA SER A 102 -6.15 13.03 -8.54
C SER A 102 -6.58 14.43 -9.00
N TYR A 103 -7.44 15.10 -8.23
CA TYR A 103 -7.84 16.49 -8.46
C TYR A 103 -6.64 17.43 -8.38
N LEU A 104 -5.87 17.41 -7.29
CA LEU A 104 -4.73 18.30 -7.10
C LEU A 104 -3.64 18.09 -8.17
N LEU A 105 -3.39 16.83 -8.55
CA LEU A 105 -2.45 16.49 -9.62
C LEU A 105 -2.94 17.04 -10.97
N SER A 106 -4.22 16.88 -11.28
CA SER A 106 -4.82 17.35 -12.52
C SER A 106 -4.84 18.87 -12.62
N ASP A 107 -5.12 19.57 -11.51
CA ASP A 107 -5.05 21.03 -11.41
C ASP A 107 -3.66 21.58 -11.76
N ARG A 108 -2.61 20.80 -11.48
CA ARG A 108 -1.21 21.13 -11.83
C ARG A 108 -0.73 20.51 -13.13
N GLY A 109 -1.61 19.91 -13.94
CA GLY A 109 -1.26 19.30 -15.22
C GLY A 109 -0.39 18.04 -15.12
N VAL A 110 -0.32 17.40 -13.94
CA VAL A 110 0.42 16.15 -13.74
C VAL A 110 -0.40 14.98 -14.29
N PRO A 111 0.10 14.20 -15.27
CA PRO A 111 -0.63 13.05 -15.77
C PRO A 111 -0.87 12.03 -14.66
N ASN A 112 -2.13 11.70 -14.43
CA ASN A 112 -2.53 10.81 -13.35
C ASN A 112 -3.80 10.04 -13.69
N THR A 113 -4.06 8.99 -12.91
CA THR A 113 -5.37 8.32 -12.86
C THR A 113 -5.67 7.89 -11.44
N MET A 114 -6.95 7.82 -11.09
CA MET A 114 -7.39 7.18 -9.86
C MET A 114 -7.16 5.68 -9.95
N ALA A 115 -6.16 5.18 -9.22
CA ALA A 115 -5.74 3.78 -9.22
C ALA A 115 -4.99 3.46 -7.93
N SER A 116 -5.72 3.41 -6.82
CA SER A 116 -5.15 3.17 -5.49
C SER A 116 -4.33 1.88 -5.45
N GLU A 117 -3.17 1.88 -4.78
CA GLU A 117 -2.28 0.71 -4.67
C GLU A 117 -3.02 -0.56 -4.20
N THR A 118 -4.09 -0.43 -3.41
CA THR A 118 -4.88 -1.56 -2.91
C THR A 118 -5.46 -2.44 -4.02
N MET A 119 -5.77 -1.90 -5.20
CA MET A 119 -6.31 -2.71 -6.31
C MET A 119 -5.26 -3.68 -6.89
N PHE A 120 -3.98 -3.42 -6.67
CA PHE A 120 -2.88 -4.29 -7.09
C PHE A 120 -2.66 -5.44 -6.12
N MET A 121 -3.19 -5.38 -4.89
CA MET A 121 -3.02 -6.44 -3.89
C MET A 121 -3.59 -7.77 -4.39
N ASP A 122 -2.88 -8.85 -4.08
CA ASP A 122 -3.25 -10.20 -4.50
C ASP A 122 -4.31 -10.81 -3.56
N GLU A 123 -5.54 -10.87 -4.04
CA GLU A 123 -6.67 -11.48 -3.34
C GLU A 123 -6.61 -13.01 -3.30
N GLN A 124 -5.70 -13.69 -4.01
CA GLN A 124 -5.55 -15.14 -3.92
C GLN A 124 -4.78 -15.54 -2.65
N VAL A 125 -3.86 -14.68 -2.21
CA VAL A 125 -3.10 -14.85 -0.96
C VAL A 125 -3.99 -14.60 0.25
N PHE A 126 -4.68 -13.46 0.27
CA PHE A 126 -5.56 -13.07 1.37
C PHE A 126 -6.99 -13.50 1.08
N ARG A 127 -7.54 -14.40 1.89
CA ARG A 127 -8.88 -14.97 1.66
C ARG A 127 -9.48 -15.53 2.95
N PRO A 128 -10.82 -15.59 3.08
CA PRO A 128 -11.47 -16.22 4.21
C PRO A 128 -11.05 -17.68 4.34
N GLN A 129 -10.79 -18.10 5.57
CA GLN A 129 -10.50 -19.47 5.93
C GLN A 129 -11.53 -19.93 6.97
N PRO A 130 -12.69 -20.47 6.54
CA PRO A 130 -13.85 -20.68 7.40
C PRO A 130 -13.66 -21.74 8.49
N ARG A 131 -12.63 -22.59 8.37
CA ARG A 131 -12.30 -23.63 9.35
C ARG A 131 -11.38 -23.14 10.48
N ILE A 132 -10.99 -21.87 10.47
CA ILE A 132 -10.12 -21.31 11.50
C ILE A 132 -10.96 -20.78 12.65
N GLU A 133 -10.65 -21.26 13.85
CA GLU A 133 -11.20 -20.74 15.08
C GLU A 133 -10.75 -19.30 15.32
N LYS A 134 -11.70 -18.48 15.75
CA LYS A 134 -11.53 -17.04 15.97
C LYS A 134 -11.19 -16.78 17.44
N THR A 135 -9.91 -16.72 17.75
CA THR A 135 -9.35 -16.57 19.10
C THR A 135 -9.13 -15.11 19.49
N PHE A 136 -9.06 -14.19 18.52
CA PHE A 136 -8.82 -12.76 18.74
C PHE A 136 -10.06 -11.91 18.44
N GLU A 137 -10.28 -10.88 19.25
CA GLU A 137 -11.31 -9.86 19.01
C GLU A 137 -10.90 -8.94 17.86
N ALA A 138 -9.62 -8.61 17.76
CA ALA A 138 -9.11 -7.74 16.71
C ALA A 138 -7.67 -8.06 16.30
N VAL A 139 -7.31 -7.69 15.07
CA VAL A 139 -5.94 -7.73 14.54
C VAL A 139 -5.52 -6.34 14.06
N TYR A 140 -4.28 -5.97 14.39
CA TYR A 140 -3.58 -4.82 13.81
C TYR A 140 -2.34 -5.34 13.07
N ASN A 141 -2.26 -5.06 11.77
CA ASN A 141 -1.17 -5.42 10.88
C ASN A 141 -0.47 -4.12 10.41
N GLY A 142 0.71 -3.85 10.95
CA GLY A 142 1.46 -2.63 10.64
C GLY A 142 2.61 -2.39 11.60
N ARG A 143 3.55 -1.51 11.23
CA ARG A 143 4.67 -1.07 12.08
C ARG A 143 4.19 -0.69 13.48
N ILE A 144 4.96 -0.97 14.52
CA ILE A 144 4.71 -0.39 15.84
C ILE A 144 5.34 1.01 15.86
N ALA A 145 4.51 2.02 15.56
CA ALA A 145 4.95 3.41 15.42
C ALA A 145 3.91 4.37 16.05
N PRO A 146 4.32 5.57 16.53
CA PRO A 146 3.39 6.56 17.08
C PRO A 146 2.26 6.91 16.11
N MET A 147 2.58 7.10 14.83
CA MET A 147 1.62 7.44 13.78
C MET A 147 0.51 6.38 13.56
N LYS A 148 0.73 5.14 14.00
CA LYS A 148 -0.22 4.04 13.87
C LYS A 148 -1.23 3.99 15.04
N ARG A 149 -1.02 4.79 16.09
CA ARG A 149 -1.97 4.99 17.19
C ARG A 149 -2.44 3.69 17.85
N HIS A 150 -1.49 2.79 18.18
CA HIS A 150 -1.79 1.50 18.80
C HIS A 150 -2.48 1.65 20.18
N GLU A 151 -2.25 2.77 20.86
CA GLU A 151 -2.87 3.12 22.13
C GLU A 151 -4.41 3.19 22.08
N LEU A 152 -4.99 3.45 20.91
CA LEU A 152 -6.44 3.45 20.69
C LEU A 152 -7.04 2.03 20.77
N ALA A 153 -6.23 1.00 20.54
CA ALA A 153 -6.63 -0.40 20.63
C ALA A 153 -6.46 -0.99 22.05
N GLU A 154 -6.00 -0.19 23.03
CA GLU A 154 -5.64 -0.70 24.36
C GLU A 154 -6.80 -1.28 25.16
N GLY A 155 -8.04 -0.89 24.87
CA GLY A 155 -9.26 -1.42 25.51
C GLY A 155 -9.71 -2.80 25.00
N ILE A 156 -9.01 -3.36 24.00
CA ILE A 156 -9.30 -4.68 23.42
C ILE A 156 -8.39 -5.72 24.09
N ASN A 157 -8.99 -6.71 24.74
CA ASN A 157 -8.27 -7.69 25.55
C ASN A 157 -7.56 -8.71 24.67
N ARG A 158 -8.27 -9.37 23.76
CA ARG A 158 -7.67 -10.38 22.87
C ARG A 158 -7.31 -9.76 21.53
N ARG A 159 -6.24 -8.96 21.52
CA ARG A 159 -5.74 -8.29 20.30
C ARG A 159 -4.47 -8.93 19.77
N LEU A 160 -4.43 -9.14 18.46
CA LEU A 160 -3.29 -9.66 17.71
C LEU A 160 -2.54 -8.52 17.04
N LEU A 161 -1.22 -8.47 17.21
CA LEU A 161 -0.33 -7.53 16.53
C LEU A 161 0.60 -8.29 15.58
N ILE A 162 0.55 -7.92 14.31
CA ILE A 162 1.43 -8.39 13.24
C ILE A 162 2.17 -7.16 12.72
N TYR A 163 3.49 -7.22 12.59
CA TYR A 163 4.29 -6.05 12.23
C TYR A 163 5.56 -6.44 11.47
N CYS A 164 6.17 -5.47 10.80
CA CYS A 164 7.48 -5.61 10.17
C CYS A 164 8.60 -5.26 11.17
N PRO A 165 9.89 -5.46 10.83
CA PRO A 165 10.99 -5.02 11.68
C PRO A 165 10.88 -3.53 11.99
N ASP A 166 11.34 -3.13 13.18
CA ASP A 166 11.29 -1.73 13.59
C ASP A 166 12.17 -0.88 12.68
N TRP A 167 11.64 0.28 12.33
CA TRP A 167 12.42 1.30 11.64
C TRP A 167 13.29 2.03 12.65
N GLU A 168 14.40 2.62 12.21
CA GLU A 168 15.33 3.31 13.10
C GLU A 168 14.60 4.39 13.93
N ASP A 169 13.77 5.19 13.27
CA ASP A 169 12.97 6.26 13.88
C ASP A 169 11.88 5.76 14.83
N ASP A 170 11.41 4.52 14.67
CA ASP A 170 10.32 3.94 15.45
C ASP A 170 10.82 3.04 16.60
N ARG A 171 12.12 2.73 16.64
CA ARG A 171 12.69 1.67 17.49
C ARG A 171 12.40 1.89 18.98
N GLU A 172 12.66 3.10 19.47
CA GLU A 172 12.45 3.43 20.88
C GLU A 172 10.97 3.30 21.29
N TYR A 173 10.06 3.82 20.45
CA TYR A 173 8.63 3.69 20.68
C TYR A 173 8.20 2.23 20.64
N ALA A 174 8.69 1.45 19.68
CA ALA A 174 8.33 0.06 19.52
C ALA A 174 8.81 -0.81 20.70
N GLU A 175 10.03 -0.58 21.18
CA GLU A 175 10.57 -1.21 22.38
C GLU A 175 9.77 -0.85 23.63
N MET A 176 9.49 0.44 23.84
CA MET A 176 8.66 0.92 24.93
C MET A 176 7.28 0.26 24.88
N TYR A 177 6.63 0.26 23.72
CA TYR A 177 5.28 -0.28 23.55
C TYR A 177 5.22 -1.79 23.83
N ARG A 178 6.25 -2.56 23.44
CA ARG A 178 6.34 -4.01 23.73
C ARG A 178 6.61 -4.32 25.21
N ARG A 179 7.28 -3.43 25.94
CA ARG A 179 7.55 -3.62 27.38
C ARG A 179 6.34 -3.31 28.26
N LYS A 180 5.34 -2.57 27.76
CA LYS A 180 4.12 -2.27 28.52
C LYS A 180 3.40 -3.57 28.87
N PRO A 181 2.99 -3.79 30.13
CA PRO A 181 2.10 -4.88 30.49
C PRO A 181 0.81 -4.79 29.67
N THR A 182 0.57 -5.78 28.83
CA THR A 182 -0.54 -5.75 27.87
C THR A 182 -1.04 -7.17 27.58
N PRO A 183 -2.35 -7.37 27.39
CA PRO A 183 -2.89 -8.64 26.95
C PRO A 183 -2.70 -8.89 25.44
N ALA A 184 -2.04 -7.96 24.72
CA ALA A 184 -1.79 -8.08 23.29
C ALA A 184 -0.80 -9.21 22.96
N VAL A 185 -1.09 -9.95 21.89
CA VAL A 185 -0.17 -10.94 21.33
C VAL A 185 0.68 -10.31 20.23
N PHE A 186 2.00 -10.25 20.45
CA PHE A 186 2.98 -9.83 19.46
C PHE A 186 3.42 -11.03 18.62
N LEU A 187 2.69 -11.31 17.54
CA LEU A 187 2.77 -12.59 16.82
C LEU A 187 4.18 -12.90 16.30
N ASN A 188 4.84 -11.91 15.70
CA ASN A 188 6.20 -12.04 15.16
C ASN A 188 7.22 -12.46 16.23
N HIS A 189 7.05 -12.07 17.49
CA HIS A 189 7.95 -12.48 18.57
C HIS A 189 7.50 -13.78 19.22
N GLN A 190 6.20 -14.02 19.34
CA GLN A 190 5.67 -15.26 19.89
C GLN A 190 6.12 -16.47 19.06
N LEU A 191 6.02 -16.38 17.72
CA LEU A 191 6.45 -17.46 16.82
C LEU A 191 7.97 -17.54 16.69
N GLY A 192 8.69 -16.43 16.89
CA GLY A 192 10.15 -16.39 16.87
C GLY A 192 10.83 -16.71 18.20
N GLY A 193 10.10 -17.26 19.19
CA GLY A 193 10.67 -17.64 20.48
C GLY A 193 11.22 -16.44 21.29
N GLY A 194 10.53 -15.30 21.22
CA GLY A 194 10.93 -14.05 21.87
C GLY A 194 11.81 -13.13 21.00
N LYS A 195 12.25 -13.60 19.82
CA LYS A 195 12.92 -12.77 18.81
C LYS A 195 11.95 -12.46 17.67
N TYR A 196 12.13 -11.32 17.02
CA TYR A 196 11.36 -11.00 15.82
C TYR A 196 11.61 -12.07 14.73
N CYS A 197 10.55 -12.65 14.19
CA CYS A 197 10.59 -13.41 12.94
C CYS A 197 9.71 -12.76 11.86
N PHE A 198 10.17 -12.85 10.62
CA PHE A 198 9.38 -12.45 9.46
C PHE A 198 8.33 -13.53 9.16
N LEU A 199 7.09 -13.10 8.88
CA LEU A 199 5.99 -14.01 8.56
C LEU A 199 5.67 -13.94 7.06
N PRO A 200 5.68 -15.09 6.35
CA PRO A 200 5.15 -15.19 4.99
C PRO A 200 3.69 -14.72 4.89
N LYS A 201 3.26 -14.25 3.72
CA LYS A 201 1.93 -13.65 3.55
C LYS A 201 0.78 -14.64 3.81
N ASP A 202 0.97 -15.91 3.47
CA ASP A 202 0.03 -17.00 3.76
C ASP A 202 -0.13 -17.25 5.27
N GLU A 203 0.99 -17.18 6.00
CA GLU A 203 0.99 -17.23 7.47
C GLU A 203 0.30 -15.99 8.07
N VAL A 204 0.53 -14.80 7.52
CA VAL A 204 -0.19 -13.58 7.91
C VAL A 204 -1.70 -13.72 7.65
N ASN A 205 -2.11 -14.22 6.47
CA ASN A 205 -3.51 -14.50 6.15
C ASN A 205 -4.13 -15.49 7.16
N ARG A 206 -3.42 -16.58 7.49
CA ARG A 206 -3.87 -17.59 8.46
C ARG A 206 -4.17 -16.98 9.83
N HIS A 207 -3.28 -16.14 10.35
CA HIS A 207 -3.47 -15.51 11.66
C HIS A 207 -4.47 -14.35 11.65
N MET A 208 -4.56 -13.58 10.56
CA MET A 208 -5.66 -12.61 10.40
C MET A 208 -7.02 -13.30 10.45
N ASN A 209 -7.13 -14.51 9.88
CA ASN A 209 -8.35 -15.31 9.96
C ASN A 209 -8.69 -15.80 11.38
N GLN A 210 -7.79 -15.69 12.36
CA GLN A 210 -8.09 -15.94 13.78
C GLN A 210 -8.72 -14.73 14.48
N ALA A 211 -8.75 -13.56 13.84
CA ALA A 211 -9.37 -12.36 14.39
C ALA A 211 -10.81 -12.14 13.89
N ARG A 212 -11.63 -11.48 14.70
CA ARG A 212 -12.99 -11.07 14.32
C ARG A 212 -13.01 -9.77 13.51
N VAL A 213 -12.11 -8.83 13.80
CA VAL A 213 -12.11 -7.47 13.23
C VAL A 213 -10.69 -7.00 12.88
N GLY A 214 -10.52 -6.33 11.75
CA GLY A 214 -9.29 -5.63 11.38
C GLY A 214 -9.27 -4.17 11.87
N LEU A 215 -8.11 -3.68 12.32
CA LEU A 215 -7.93 -2.32 12.86
C LEU A 215 -7.16 -1.41 11.90
N CYS A 216 -7.74 -0.24 11.61
CA CYS A 216 -7.17 0.78 10.74
C CYS A 216 -7.17 2.15 11.45
N LEU A 217 -6.23 2.37 12.37
CA LEU A 217 -6.33 3.46 13.33
C LEU A 217 -5.42 4.66 13.06
N SER A 218 -4.55 4.65 12.04
CA SER A 218 -3.68 5.79 11.73
C SER A 218 -4.44 6.99 11.17
N ALA A 219 -3.95 8.20 11.46
CA ALA A 219 -4.58 9.45 11.00
C ALA A 219 -4.26 9.78 9.54
N THR A 220 -3.06 9.38 9.10
CA THR A 220 -2.55 9.69 7.77
C THR A 220 -1.74 8.51 7.29
N GLU A 221 -1.97 8.08 6.06
CA GLU A 221 -1.19 7.06 5.35
C GLU A 221 -1.03 7.48 3.89
N GLY A 222 -0.12 6.83 3.15
CA GLY A 222 -0.28 6.70 1.70
C GLY A 222 -1.40 5.72 1.41
N ILE A 223 -1.08 4.44 1.49
CA ILE A 223 -2.06 3.35 1.49
C ILE A 223 -1.88 2.50 2.72
N MET A 224 -2.96 2.29 3.48
CA MET A 224 -2.99 1.25 4.50
C MET A 224 -3.27 -0.11 3.86
N ARG A 225 -2.22 -0.79 3.37
CA ARG A 225 -2.34 -2.12 2.72
C ARG A 225 -3.11 -3.13 3.56
N ALA A 226 -2.87 -3.15 4.88
CA ALA A 226 -3.60 -3.99 5.82
C ALA A 226 -5.12 -3.86 5.71
N SER A 227 -5.63 -2.66 5.41
CA SER A 227 -7.07 -2.41 5.24
C SER A 227 -7.68 -3.31 4.17
N ILE A 228 -7.08 -3.39 2.98
CA ILE A 228 -7.60 -4.24 1.91
C ILE A 228 -7.30 -5.72 2.15
N GLU A 229 -6.19 -6.05 2.83
CA GLU A 229 -5.88 -7.43 3.25
C GLU A 229 -6.98 -7.98 4.17
N TYR A 230 -7.44 -7.18 5.14
CA TYR A 230 -8.56 -7.55 6.02
C TYR A 230 -9.84 -7.83 5.23
N LEU A 231 -10.20 -6.92 4.32
CA LEU A 231 -11.41 -7.06 3.51
C LEU A 231 -11.33 -8.28 2.58
N TYR A 232 -10.15 -8.58 2.03
CA TYR A 232 -9.91 -9.81 1.28
C TYR A 232 -10.01 -11.05 2.13
N CYS A 233 -9.55 -11.04 3.39
CA CYS A 233 -9.78 -12.09 4.38
C CYS A 233 -11.25 -12.18 4.84
N GLY A 234 -12.09 -11.24 4.44
CA GLY A 234 -13.49 -11.17 4.85
C GLY A 234 -13.71 -10.61 6.26
N LEU A 235 -12.73 -9.89 6.81
CA LEU A 235 -12.86 -9.29 8.13
C LEU A 235 -13.62 -7.95 8.05
N PRO A 236 -14.60 -7.72 8.92
CA PRO A 236 -15.06 -6.38 9.26
C PRO A 236 -13.90 -5.48 9.69
N VAL A 237 -14.02 -4.17 9.47
CA VAL A 237 -12.95 -3.20 9.77
C VAL A 237 -13.46 -2.09 10.68
N VAL A 238 -12.70 -1.80 11.74
CA VAL A 238 -12.83 -0.55 12.50
C VAL A 238 -11.71 0.38 12.07
N SER A 239 -12.09 1.59 11.70
CA SER A 239 -11.17 2.66 11.36
C SER A 239 -11.49 3.93 12.13
N THR A 240 -10.54 4.84 12.16
CA THR A 240 -10.73 6.24 12.57
C THR A 240 -10.59 7.14 11.34
N PRO A 241 -11.10 8.39 11.37
CA PRO A 241 -10.91 9.33 10.27
C PRO A 241 -9.45 9.43 9.83
N CYS A 242 -9.23 9.47 8.53
CA CYS A 242 -7.89 9.52 7.95
C CYS A 242 -7.80 10.19 6.58
N TYR A 243 -6.57 10.51 6.22
CA TYR A 243 -6.14 10.81 4.85
C TYR A 243 -5.48 9.58 4.18
N GLY A 244 -5.56 9.50 2.85
CA GLY A 244 -4.94 8.43 2.05
C GLY A 244 -5.90 7.37 1.48
N GLY A 245 -7.21 7.53 1.65
CA GLY A 245 -8.20 6.84 0.80
C GLY A 245 -8.55 5.39 1.12
N ARG A 246 -8.12 4.86 2.27
CA ARG A 246 -8.44 3.46 2.63
C ARG A 246 -9.95 3.21 2.77
N GLU A 247 -10.71 4.25 3.07
CA GLU A 247 -12.16 4.25 3.25
C GLU A 247 -12.94 4.02 1.95
N ARG A 248 -12.30 4.17 0.79
CA ARG A 248 -12.88 3.91 -0.53
C ARG A 248 -13.55 2.54 -0.67
N TYR A 249 -13.05 1.53 0.07
CA TYR A 249 -13.54 0.15 0.02
C TYR A 249 -14.45 -0.23 1.19
N TYR A 250 -14.77 0.73 2.06
CA TYR A 250 -15.61 0.49 3.23
C TYR A 250 -17.08 0.49 2.87
N HIS A 251 -17.83 -0.33 3.59
CA HIS A 251 -19.29 -0.37 3.51
C HIS A 251 -19.88 -0.39 4.91
N PRO A 252 -20.96 0.36 5.19
CA PRO A 252 -21.55 0.45 6.53
C PRO A 252 -22.06 -0.90 7.07
N ASP A 253 -22.24 -1.91 6.24
CA ASP A 253 -22.63 -3.25 6.72
C ASP A 253 -21.51 -3.93 7.52
N TYR A 254 -20.24 -3.65 7.23
CA TYR A 254 -19.09 -4.35 7.82
C TYR A 254 -17.89 -3.45 8.19
N CYS A 255 -17.99 -2.15 7.98
CA CYS A 255 -16.99 -1.18 8.38
C CYS A 255 -17.56 -0.15 9.35
N ARG A 256 -16.77 0.30 10.31
CA ARG A 256 -17.10 1.44 11.19
C ARG A 256 -15.95 2.43 11.16
N ILE A 257 -16.25 3.68 10.83
CA ILE A 257 -15.36 4.81 11.09
C ILE A 257 -15.86 5.45 12.39
N VAL A 258 -15.00 5.50 13.40
CA VAL A 258 -15.34 6.04 14.73
C VAL A 258 -14.34 7.09 15.16
N GLU A 259 -14.72 7.91 16.14
CA GLU A 259 -13.81 8.87 16.75
C GLU A 259 -12.49 8.21 17.18
N PRO A 260 -11.35 8.92 17.10
CA PRO A 260 -10.04 8.42 17.51
C PRO A 260 -9.92 8.37 19.05
N ASP A 261 -10.80 7.58 19.66
CA ASP A 261 -10.96 7.37 21.07
C ASP A 261 -10.95 5.87 21.38
N ARG A 262 -10.33 5.52 22.51
CA ARG A 262 -10.18 4.13 22.96
C ARG A 262 -11.54 3.44 23.17
N ASN A 263 -12.49 4.14 23.80
CA ASN A 263 -13.80 3.55 24.11
C ASN A 263 -14.62 3.38 22.83
N ALA A 264 -14.58 4.36 21.92
CA ALA A 264 -15.24 4.28 20.63
C ALA A 264 -14.72 3.10 19.79
N VAL A 265 -13.39 2.95 19.67
CA VAL A 265 -12.75 1.82 18.97
C VAL A 265 -13.13 0.48 19.62
N THR A 266 -13.02 0.39 20.94
CA THR A 266 -13.35 -0.85 21.68
C THR A 266 -14.81 -1.24 21.50
N LYS A 267 -15.73 -0.27 21.58
CA LYS A 267 -17.17 -0.50 21.36
C LYS A 267 -17.43 -1.00 19.95
N ALA A 268 -16.86 -0.34 18.93
CA ALA A 268 -17.04 -0.72 17.53
C ALA A 268 -16.53 -2.13 17.23
N VAL A 269 -15.38 -2.51 17.81
CA VAL A 269 -14.84 -3.88 17.69
C VAL A 269 -15.81 -4.90 18.30
N ARG A 270 -16.34 -4.63 19.50
CA ARG A 270 -17.30 -5.53 20.16
C ARG A 270 -18.60 -5.66 19.35
N ASP A 271 -19.11 -4.55 18.83
CA ASP A 271 -20.35 -4.54 18.05
C ASP A 271 -20.19 -5.33 16.75
N LEU A 272 -19.10 -5.11 15.99
CA LEU A 272 -18.82 -5.87 14.76
C LEU A 272 -18.50 -7.34 15.03
N ALA A 273 -17.79 -7.65 16.12
CA ALA A 273 -17.50 -9.04 16.50
C ALA A 273 -18.78 -9.82 16.87
N ARG A 274 -19.78 -9.15 17.46
CA ARG A 274 -21.09 -9.74 17.81
C ARG A 274 -22.03 -9.89 16.61
N ALA A 275 -21.86 -9.06 15.58
CA ALA A 275 -22.70 -9.12 14.38
C ALA A 275 -22.49 -10.39 13.54
N ASP A 276 -21.41 -11.14 13.80
CA ASP A 276 -21.08 -12.43 13.15
C ASP A 276 -21.25 -12.41 11.62
N ILE A 277 -20.67 -11.37 11.01
CA ILE A 277 -20.81 -11.10 9.58
C ILE A 277 -20.12 -12.21 8.78
N ASP A 278 -20.82 -12.76 7.78
CA ASP A 278 -20.27 -13.74 6.84
C ASP A 278 -18.99 -13.19 6.16
N PRO A 279 -17.82 -13.81 6.37
CA PRO A 279 -16.58 -13.36 5.74
C PRO A 279 -16.63 -13.37 4.21
N PHE A 280 -17.39 -14.29 3.61
CA PHE A 280 -17.54 -14.34 2.16
C PHE A 280 -18.41 -13.19 1.64
N PHE A 281 -19.36 -12.68 2.42
CA PHE A 281 -20.11 -11.48 2.08
C PHE A 281 -19.20 -10.24 1.99
N VAL A 282 -18.37 -10.01 3.00
CA VAL A 282 -17.39 -8.90 3.02
C VAL A 282 -16.46 -8.99 1.80
N ARG A 283 -15.92 -10.19 1.54
CA ARG A 283 -15.02 -10.42 0.40
C ARG A 283 -15.73 -10.17 -0.94
N ARG A 284 -16.93 -10.74 -1.17
CA ARG A 284 -17.66 -10.59 -2.44
C ARG A 284 -17.94 -9.11 -2.75
N ARG A 285 -18.40 -8.35 -1.75
CA ARG A 285 -18.63 -6.90 -1.86
C ARG A 285 -17.36 -6.16 -2.25
N THR A 286 -16.25 -6.44 -1.54
CA THR A 286 -14.95 -5.82 -1.79
C THR A 286 -14.45 -6.12 -3.21
N LEU A 287 -14.47 -7.39 -3.62
CA LEU A 287 -14.02 -7.81 -4.95
C LEU A 287 -14.86 -7.22 -6.08
N SER A 288 -16.16 -6.97 -5.86
CA SER A 288 -16.99 -6.29 -6.84
C SER A 288 -16.49 -4.88 -7.16
N ILE A 289 -16.00 -4.14 -6.16
CA ILE A 289 -15.43 -2.80 -6.35
C ILE A 289 -14.09 -2.92 -7.06
N ILE A 290 -13.20 -3.77 -6.55
CA ILE A 290 -11.85 -3.98 -7.09
C ILE A 290 -11.88 -4.43 -8.55
N ASN A 291 -12.76 -5.35 -8.92
CA ASN A 291 -12.85 -5.84 -10.30
C ASN A 291 -13.31 -4.75 -11.28
N ARG A 292 -14.20 -3.86 -10.84
CA ARG A 292 -14.60 -2.69 -11.64
C ARG A 292 -13.43 -1.74 -11.84
N GLU A 293 -12.65 -1.48 -10.79
CA GLU A 293 -11.49 -0.60 -10.88
C GLU A 293 -10.36 -1.18 -11.74
N ARG A 294 -10.08 -2.47 -11.57
CA ARG A 294 -9.14 -3.20 -12.44
C ARG A 294 -9.56 -3.16 -13.91
N THR A 295 -10.85 -3.31 -14.19
CA THR A 295 -11.39 -3.18 -15.55
C THR A 295 -11.16 -1.78 -16.12
N ASN A 296 -11.43 -0.74 -15.33
CA ASN A 296 -11.22 0.65 -15.75
C ASN A 296 -9.73 0.96 -15.96
N PHE A 297 -8.87 0.48 -15.06
CA PHE A 297 -7.42 0.63 -15.18
C PHE A 297 -6.86 -0.05 -16.43
N ILE A 298 -7.31 -1.26 -16.76
CA ILE A 298 -6.86 -1.94 -17.99
C ILE A 298 -7.30 -1.21 -19.25
N ARG A 299 -8.51 -0.64 -19.26
CA ARG A 299 -8.93 0.25 -20.36
C ARG A 299 -8.03 1.48 -20.47
N PHE A 300 -7.71 2.11 -19.34
CA PHE A 300 -6.84 3.27 -19.28
C PHE A 300 -5.42 2.97 -19.76
N VAL A 301 -4.77 1.93 -19.22
CA VAL A 301 -3.40 1.56 -19.62
C VAL A 301 -3.33 1.15 -21.09
N ASN A 302 -4.33 0.43 -21.61
CA ASN A 302 -4.39 0.12 -23.04
C ASN A 302 -4.58 1.37 -23.91
N SER A 303 -5.30 2.39 -23.43
CA SER A 303 -5.42 3.68 -24.12
C SER A 303 -4.06 4.39 -24.19
N LEU A 304 -3.31 4.42 -23.08
CA LEU A 304 -1.95 4.95 -23.06
C LEU A 304 -1.01 4.17 -23.98
N ALA A 305 -1.08 2.84 -23.96
CA ALA A 305 -0.26 2.00 -24.83
C ALA A 305 -0.55 2.27 -26.32
N ARG A 306 -1.82 2.47 -26.68
CA ARG A 306 -2.22 2.85 -28.04
C ARG A 306 -1.67 4.22 -28.41
N TYR A 307 -1.77 5.20 -27.53
CA TYR A 307 -1.31 6.56 -27.77
C TYR A 307 0.22 6.63 -27.91
N HIS A 308 0.95 6.06 -26.96
CA HIS A 308 2.39 6.22 -26.85
C HIS A 308 3.19 5.23 -27.73
N PHE A 309 2.71 3.99 -27.85
CA PHE A 309 3.37 2.92 -28.61
C PHE A 309 2.66 2.52 -29.92
N GLY A 310 1.42 2.98 -30.17
CA GLY A 310 0.62 2.53 -31.32
C GLY A 310 0.00 1.13 -31.16
N ILE A 311 0.12 0.50 -29.99
CA ILE A 311 -0.33 -0.89 -29.77
C ILE A 311 -1.73 -0.90 -29.14
N ARG A 312 -2.67 -1.64 -29.76
CA ARG A 312 -4.02 -1.83 -29.21
C ARG A 312 -4.09 -3.11 -28.39
N HIS A 313 -4.91 -3.10 -27.33
CA HIS A 313 -5.20 -4.28 -26.51
C HIS A 313 -3.95 -5.01 -26.01
N LEU A 314 -2.94 -4.25 -25.57
CA LEU A 314 -1.68 -4.78 -25.06
C LEU A 314 -1.87 -5.69 -23.83
N PHE A 315 -2.84 -5.36 -22.99
CA PHE A 315 -3.20 -6.12 -21.81
C PHE A 315 -4.66 -6.62 -21.91
N PRO A 316 -4.89 -7.95 -21.97
CA PRO A 316 -6.25 -8.50 -22.01
C PRO A 316 -6.94 -8.43 -20.64
N ASP A 317 -6.16 -8.46 -19.55
CA ASP A 317 -6.64 -8.49 -18.17
C ASP A 317 -5.63 -7.82 -17.20
N PHE A 318 -5.93 -7.90 -15.90
CA PHE A 318 -5.15 -7.28 -14.83
C PHE A 318 -3.97 -8.12 -14.34
N GLU A 319 -3.83 -9.37 -14.77
CA GLU A 319 -2.88 -10.31 -14.18
C GLU A 319 -1.43 -9.79 -14.14
N PRO A 320 -0.90 -9.14 -15.20
CA PRO A 320 0.47 -8.62 -15.18
C PRO A 320 0.74 -7.55 -14.09
N PHE A 321 -0.33 -6.93 -13.58
CA PHE A 321 -0.28 -5.91 -12.55
C PHE A 321 -0.58 -6.45 -11.15
N ARG A 322 -1.01 -7.71 -11.00
CA ARG A 322 -1.32 -8.30 -9.70
C ARG A 322 -0.09 -8.44 -8.80
N GLY A 323 -0.27 -8.15 -7.52
CA GLY A 323 0.73 -8.21 -6.46
C GLY A 323 1.34 -6.85 -6.12
N ASN A 324 2.12 -6.81 -5.05
CA ASN A 324 2.89 -5.63 -4.66
C ASN A 324 4.11 -5.41 -5.54
N VAL A 325 4.53 -4.15 -5.67
CA VAL A 325 5.84 -3.83 -6.20
C VAL A 325 6.89 -4.31 -5.19
N ASP A 326 7.71 -5.27 -5.60
CA ASP A 326 8.78 -5.84 -4.78
C ASP A 326 10.08 -5.06 -4.95
N TYR A 327 10.96 -5.16 -3.96
CA TYR A 327 12.33 -4.66 -4.04
C TYR A 327 13.15 -5.63 -4.87
N VAL A 328 13.77 -5.12 -5.93
CA VAL A 328 14.51 -5.94 -6.90
C VAL A 328 15.86 -5.31 -7.19
N ASP A 329 16.86 -6.16 -7.42
CA ASP A 329 18.15 -5.72 -7.93
C ASP A 329 17.97 -5.08 -9.30
N ILE A 330 18.29 -3.79 -9.35
CA ILE A 330 18.11 -2.96 -10.52
C ILE A 330 19.16 -3.25 -11.58
N GLN A 331 20.35 -3.69 -11.19
CA GLN A 331 21.40 -4.03 -12.13
C GLN A 331 20.97 -5.23 -13.00
N SER A 332 20.40 -6.26 -12.39
CA SER A 332 19.78 -7.38 -13.10
C SER A 332 18.67 -6.96 -14.07
N ILE A 333 17.89 -5.93 -13.74
CA ILE A 333 16.88 -5.38 -14.67
C ILE A 333 17.56 -4.71 -15.87
N ILE A 334 18.54 -3.86 -15.62
CA ILE A 334 19.28 -3.12 -16.65
C ILE A 334 19.92 -4.10 -17.64
N GLU A 335 20.60 -5.14 -17.15
CA GLU A 335 21.26 -6.14 -17.99
C GLU A 335 20.26 -6.87 -18.89
N ARG A 336 19.09 -7.27 -18.34
CA ARG A 336 18.01 -7.89 -19.13
C ARG A 336 17.43 -6.96 -20.19
N LEU A 337 17.37 -5.65 -19.93
CA LEU A 337 16.87 -4.67 -20.88
C LEU A 337 17.88 -4.37 -22.00
N LYS A 338 19.18 -4.35 -21.68
CA LYS A 338 20.28 -4.16 -22.65
C LYS A 338 20.45 -5.35 -23.58
N GLY A 339 20.25 -6.57 -23.07
CA GLY A 339 20.37 -7.81 -23.86
C GLY A 339 19.25 -8.05 -24.89
N ARG A 340 18.30 -7.12 -25.05
CA ARG A 340 17.19 -7.21 -26.02
C ARG A 340 17.22 -6.00 -26.96
N PRO A 341 18.05 -6.01 -28.02
CA PRO A 341 17.97 -5.01 -29.07
C PRO A 341 16.67 -5.19 -29.88
N GLY A 342 16.04 -4.07 -30.22
CA GLY A 342 14.80 -3.87 -30.99
C GLY A 342 14.09 -5.11 -31.54
N ALA A 343 12.95 -5.47 -30.94
CA ALA A 343 11.97 -6.37 -31.56
C ALA A 343 10.97 -5.58 -32.41
#